data_AF-A0A2U8WSK5-F1
#
_entry.id   AF-A0A2U8WSK5-F1
#
_cell.length_a   1.000
_cell.length_b   1.000
_cell.length_c   1.000
_cell.angle_alpha   90.00
_cell.angle_beta   90.00
_cell.angle_gamma   90.00
#
_symmetry.space_group_name_H-M   'P 1'
#
loop_
_entity.id
_entity.type
_entity.pdbx_description
1 polymer ?
#
loop_
_entity_poly.entity_id
_entity_poly.type
_entity_poly.pdbx_seq_one_letter_code
_entity_poly.pdbx_strand_id
1 'polypeptide(L)' 'MLQTIDAEIAAAEHRTETHAQTVRALLAVGESSVEAEQALYLELDRLTLLRDRQWNFRSMQDFLSAA' A
#
# COMPACT_ATOMS: atom_id res chain seq x y z
N MET A 1 -2.68 13.49 -11.75
CA MET A 1 -3.43 12.32 -11.25
C MET A 1 -2.56 11.08 -11.15
N LEU A 2 -1.97 10.55 -12.25
CA LEU A 2 -1.10 9.36 -12.14
C LEU A 2 0.10 9.59 -11.21
N GLN A 3 0.80 10.72 -11.35
CA GLN A 3 1.87 11.14 -10.43
C GLN A 3 1.43 11.24 -8.96
N THR A 4 0.17 11.61 -8.72
CA THR A 4 -0.41 11.69 -7.37
C THR A 4 -0.62 10.28 -6.80
N ILE A 5 -1.11 9.35 -7.62
CA ILE A 5 -1.26 7.94 -7.23
C ILE A 5 0.11 7.30 -6.97
N ASP A 6 1.11 7.59 -7.80
CA ASP A 6 2.47 7.07 -7.61
C ASP A 6 3.08 7.55 -6.27
N ALA A 7 2.90 8.84 -5.94
CA ALA A 7 3.35 9.39 -4.65
C ALA A 7 2.60 8.78 -3.46
N GLU A 8 1.29 8.54 -3.60
CA GLU A 8 0.48 7.89 -2.56
C GLU A 8 0.88 6.42 -2.35
N ILE A 9 1.21 5.70 -3.44
CA ILE A 9 1.74 4.32 -3.37
C ILE A 9 3.06 4.33 -2.61
N ALA A 10 4.03 5.17 -2.99
CA ALA A 10 5.33 5.25 -2.32
C ALA A 10 5.19 5.57 -0.82
N ALA A 11 4.28 6.50 -0.47
CA ALA A 11 4.00 6.83 0.92
C ALA A 11 3.36 5.67 1.69
N ALA A 12 2.45 4.91 1.06
CA ALA A 12 1.84 3.73 1.65
C ALA A 12 2.86 2.59 1.82
N GLU A 13 3.73 2.34 0.84
CA GLU A 13 4.80 1.34 0.93
C GLU A 13 5.73 1.60 2.12
N HIS A 14 6.10 2.87 2.34
CA HIS A 14 6.92 3.25 3.49
C HIS A 14 6.23 2.98 4.84
N ARG A 15 4.93 3.30 4.95
CA ARG A 15 4.15 3.00 6.17
C ARG A 15 3.98 1.50 6.37
N THR A 16 3.67 0.74 5.31
CA THR A 16 3.57 -0.72 5.35
C THR A 16 4.87 -1.35 5.88
N GLU A 17 6.03 -0.93 5.36
CA GLU A 17 7.33 -1.42 5.84
C GLU A 17 7.52 -1.12 7.33
N THR A 18 7.16 0.09 7.76
CA THR A 18 7.24 0.51 9.17
C THR A 18 6.35 -0.38 10.06
N HIS A 19 5.09 -0.61 9.68
CA HIS A 19 4.18 -1.49 10.44
C HIS A 19 4.67 -2.94 10.44
N ALA A 20 5.20 -3.44 9.32
CA ALA A 20 5.75 -4.79 9.22
C ALA A 20 7.00 -4.97 10.10
N GLN A 21 7.82 -3.94 10.26
CA GLN A 21 8.95 -3.95 11.20
C GLN A 21 8.47 -4.00 12.66
N THR A 22 7.45 -3.23 13.02
CA THR A 22 6.85 -3.26 14.36
C THR A 22 6.29 -4.64 14.69
N VAL A 23 5.49 -5.24 13.79
CA VAL A 23 4.96 -6.59 13.98
C VAL A 23 6.09 -7.62 14.10
N ARG A 24 7.11 -7.56 13.24
CA ARG A 24 8.29 -8.44 13.33
C ARG A 24 9.05 -8.29 14.65
N ALA A 25 9.19 -7.07 15.16
CA ALA A 25 9.86 -6.81 16.42
C ALA A 25 9.12 -7.41 17.62
N LEU A 26 7.79 -7.29 17.66
CA LEU A 26 6.94 -7.93 18.69
C LEU A 26 7.07 -9.46 18.64
N LEU A 27 6.96 -10.04 17.45
CA LEU A 27 7.07 -11.49 17.27
C LEU A 27 8.46 -12.01 17.68
N ALA A 28 9.52 -11.23 17.46
CA ALA A 28 10.89 -11.60 17.84
C ALA A 28 11.09 -11.72 19.36
N VAL A 29 10.27 -11.03 20.16
CA VAL A 29 10.28 -11.13 21.63
C VAL A 29 9.18 -12.06 22.17
N GLY A 30 8.44 -12.75 21.29
CA GLY A 30 7.35 -13.64 21.66
C GLY A 30 6.05 -12.92 22.02
N GLU A 31 5.93 -11.63 21.67
CA GLU A 31 4.73 -10.82 21.87
C GLU A 31 3.94 -10.69 20.56
N SER A 32 2.66 -10.32 20.69
CA SER A 32 1.81 -9.91 19.57
C SER A 32 0.94 -8.71 19.95
N SER A 33 0.52 -7.94 18.97
CA SER A 33 -0.44 -6.84 19.14
C SER A 33 -1.41 -6.85 17.98
N VAL A 34 -2.69 -7.03 18.31
CA VAL A 34 -3.79 -7.01 17.34
C VAL A 34 -3.83 -5.66 16.65
N GLU A 35 -3.59 -4.56 17.38
CA GLU A 35 -3.56 -3.21 16.84
C GLU A 35 -2.44 -3.02 15.83
N ALA A 36 -1.23 -3.51 16.13
CA ALA A 36 -0.09 -3.44 15.22
C ALA A 36 -0.33 -4.26 13.93
N GLU A 37 -0.92 -5.44 14.07
CA GLU A 37 -1.31 -6.28 12.93
C GLU A 37 -2.42 -5.64 12.10
N GLN A 38 -3.45 -5.07 12.73
CA GLN A 38 -4.52 -4.36 12.03
C GLN A 38 -3.99 -3.13 11.26
N ALA A 39 -3.08 -2.37 11.85
CA ALA A 39 -2.45 -1.23 11.17
C ALA A 39 -1.68 -1.69 9.93
N LEU A 40 -0.97 -2.82 10.00
CA LEU A 40 -0.29 -3.42 8.85
C LEU A 40 -1.29 -3.84 7.76
N TYR A 41 -2.35 -4.56 8.13
CA TYR A 41 -3.35 -5.03 7.16
C TYR A 41 -4.06 -3.86 6.47
N LEU A 42 -4.40 -2.80 7.20
CA LEU A 42 -5.03 -1.61 6.60
C LEU A 42 -4.15 -0.94 5.55
N GLU A 43 -2.83 -0.85 5.78
CA GLU A 43 -1.92 -0.28 4.77
C GLU A 43 -1.73 -1.24 3.58
N LEU A 44 -1.75 -2.56 3.78
CA LEU A 44 -1.72 -3.54 2.68
C LEU A 44 -2.98 -3.47 1.81
N ASP A 45 -4.16 -3.34 2.42
CA ASP A 45 -5.43 -3.14 1.70
C ASP A 45 -5.40 -1.84 0.92
N ARG A 46 -4.90 -0.76 1.53
CA ARG A 46 -4.72 0.54 0.86
C ARG A 46 -3.80 0.42 -0.35
N LEU A 47 -2.68 -0.29 -0.24
CA LEU A 47 -1.77 -0.50 -1.35
C LEU A 47 -2.43 -1.26 -2.51
N THR A 48 -3.24 -2.26 -2.20
CA THR A 48 -4.01 -3.01 -3.20
C THR A 48 -4.93 -2.08 -3.99
N LEU A 49 -5.73 -1.28 -3.29
CA LEU A 49 -6.66 -0.32 -3.91
C LEU A 49 -5.93 0.74 -4.75
N LEU A 50 -4.78 1.25 -4.28
CA LEU A 50 -4.01 2.24 -5.02
C LEU A 50 -3.40 1.66 -6.30
N ARG A 51 -2.90 0.42 -6.26
CA ARG A 51 -2.34 -0.27 -7.44
C ARG A 51 -3.44 -0.59 -8.46
N ASP A 52 -4.61 -1.03 -8.00
CA ASP A 52 -5.77 -1.23 -8.88
C ASP A 52 -6.19 0.08 -9.55
N ARG A 53 -6.22 1.17 -8.78
CA ARG A 53 -6.51 2.50 -9.31
C ARG A 53 -5.47 2.96 -10.33
N GLN A 54 -4.18 2.74 -10.05
CA GLN A 54 -3.08 3.06 -10.97
C GLN A 54 -3.24 2.31 -12.29
N TRP A 55 -3.53 1.00 -12.22
CA TRP A 55 -3.78 0.17 -13.39
C TRP A 55 -4.95 0.70 -14.22
N ASN A 56 -6.09 0.99 -13.59
CA ASN A 56 -7.27 1.55 -14.27
C ASN A 56 -6.95 2.87 -15.00
N PHE A 57 -6.21 3.78 -14.34
CA PHE A 57 -5.82 5.04 -14.97
C PHE A 57 -4.89 4.85 -16.17
N ARG A 58 -3.92 3.94 -16.08
CA ARG A 58 -3.02 3.61 -17.19
C ARG A 58 -3.79 3.00 -18.36
N SER A 59 -4.65 2.01 -18.09
CA SER A 59 -5.52 1.39 -19.10
C SER A 59 -6.41 2.41 -19.82
N MET A 60 -6.98 3.39 -19.11
CA MET A 60 -7.76 4.46 -19.72
C MET A 60 -6.91 5.39 -20.58
N GLN A 61 -5.69 5.74 -20.14
CA GLN A 61 -4.77 6.55 -20.93
C GLN A 61 -4.37 5.83 -22.22
N ASP A 62 -4.06 4.54 -22.13
CA ASP A 62 -3.69 3.72 -23.28
C ASP A 62 -4.85 3.67 -24.29
N PHE A 63 -6.08 3.41 -23.83
CA PHE A 63 -7.27 3.42 -24.69
C PHE A 63 -7.50 4.77 -25.38
N LEU A 64 -7.42 5.88 -24.64
CA LEU A 64 -7.61 7.22 -25.19
C LEU A 64 -6.49 7.63 -26.14
N SER A 65 -5.27 7.13 -25.94
CA SER A 65 -4.13 7.41 -26.81
C SER A 65 -4.13 6.61 -28.12
N ALA A 66 -4.87 5.51 -28.15
CA ALA A 66 -5.01 4.62 -29.31
C ALA A 66 -6.26 4.91 -30.17
N ALA A 67 -7.15 5.81 -29.72
CA ALA A 67 -8.37 6.23 -30.41
C ALA A 67 -8.16 7.50 -31.23
#